data_AF-M1EBB8-F1
#
_entry.id   AF-M1EBB8-F1
#
_cell.length_a   1.000
_cell.length_b   1.000
_cell.length_c   1.000
_cell.angle_alpha   90.00
_cell.angle_beta   90.00
_cell.angle_gamma   90.00
#
_symmetry.space_group_name_H-M   'P 1'
#
loop_
_entity.id
_entity.type
_entity.pdbx_description
1 polymer ?
#
loop_
_entity_poly.entity_id
_entity_poly.type
_entity_poly.pdbx_seq_one_letter_code
_entity_poly.pdbx_strand_id
1 'polypeptide(L)'
;RWRERWCRVKDNRLIFHKDRTDLKTHIVSVPLRGCDVIPGLDSKHPLTFRLLRNGQEVAVLEASSSEDMGRWIGILLAETGSSTDPGTLHYDYIDVETSANVIQTAKQTFCFMNRRGISANPYLGSTANGYAHPSGTALHYDDVPCINGS
;
A
#
# COMPACT_ATOMS: atom_id res chain seq x y z
N ARG A 1 -3.40 17.17 24.32
CA ARG A 1 -3.74 15.94 25.09
C ARG A 1 -4.03 14.82 24.11
N TRP A 2 -3.35 13.68 24.24
CA TRP A 2 -3.62 12.48 23.44
C TRP A 2 -5.04 11.95 23.67
N ARG A 3 -5.67 11.46 22.60
CA ARG A 3 -7.00 10.84 22.65
C ARG A 3 -7.01 9.65 21.71
N GLU A 4 -7.44 8.50 22.22
CA GLU A 4 -7.67 7.31 21.41
C GLU A 4 -8.73 7.60 20.33
N ARG A 5 -8.49 7.08 19.13
CA ARG A 5 -9.36 7.24 17.96
C ARG A 5 -9.32 5.99 17.11
N TRP A 6 -10.47 5.65 16.54
CA TRP A 6 -10.51 4.67 15.47
C TRP A 6 -10.10 5.34 14.16
N CYS A 7 -9.03 4.85 13.54
CA CYS A 7 -8.46 5.43 12.33
C CYS A 7 -8.63 4.46 11.16
N ARG A 8 -8.90 4.99 9.96
CA ARG A 8 -8.88 4.20 8.72
C ARG A 8 -8.43 5.03 7.54
N VAL A 9 -7.88 4.38 6.52
CA VAL A 9 -7.67 4.99 5.21
C VAL A 9 -8.83 4.65 4.28
N LYS A 10 -9.37 5.67 3.60
CA LYS A 10 -10.35 5.51 2.53
C LYS A 10 -10.23 6.69 1.57
N ASP A 11 -10.32 6.44 0.27
CA ASP A 11 -10.35 7.48 -0.77
C ASP A 11 -9.13 8.45 -0.69
N ASN A 12 -7.92 7.92 -0.46
CA ASN A 12 -6.67 8.68 -0.23
C ASN A 12 -6.74 9.66 0.97
N ARG A 13 -7.57 9.34 1.97
CA ARG A 13 -7.72 10.14 3.20
C ARG A 13 -7.53 9.28 4.44
N LEU A 14 -6.84 9.81 5.43
CA LEU A 14 -6.83 9.29 6.80
C LEU A 14 -8.02 9.87 7.55
N ILE A 15 -8.92 9.01 7.98
CA ILE A 15 -10.19 9.39 8.62
C ILE A 15 -10.17 8.92 10.07
N PHE A 16 -10.48 9.86 10.97
CA PHE A 16 -10.58 9.63 12.40
C PHE A 16 -12.05 9.59 12.82
N HIS A 17 -12.42 8.52 13.49
CA HIS A 17 -13.73 8.31 14.10
C HIS A 17 -13.60 8.32 15.63
N LYS A 18 -14.71 8.58 16.31
CA LYS A 18 -14.75 8.53 17.79
C LYS A 18 -14.34 7.15 18.30
N ASP A 19 -14.92 6.13 17.69
CA ASP A 19 -14.74 4.71 17.99
C ASP A 19 -15.15 3.88 16.75
N ARG A 20 -15.15 2.55 16.88
CA ARG A 20 -15.44 1.62 15.78
C ARG A 20 -16.94 1.47 15.48
N THR A 21 -17.84 1.97 16.34
CA THR A 21 -19.28 1.77 16.22
C THR A 21 -19.96 2.80 15.32
N ASP A 22 -19.46 4.04 15.28
CA ASP A 22 -19.94 5.10 14.38
C ASP A 22 -18.91 5.44 13.30
N LEU A 23 -19.01 4.74 12.16
CA LEU A 23 -18.22 5.02 10.97
C LEU A 23 -18.88 6.00 10.00
N LYS A 24 -20.09 6.49 10.30
CA LYS A 24 -20.80 7.48 9.48
C LYS A 24 -20.31 8.89 9.79
N THR A 25 -20.07 9.18 11.06
CA THR A 25 -19.57 10.48 11.51
C THR A 25 -18.05 10.44 11.62
N HIS A 26 -17.35 11.32 10.88
CA HIS A 26 -15.92 11.51 11.06
C HIS A 26 -15.64 12.76 11.91
N ILE A 27 -14.60 12.69 12.74
CA ILE A 27 -14.14 13.83 13.55
C ILE A 27 -13.12 14.65 12.76
N VAL A 28 -12.19 13.96 12.09
CA VAL A 28 -11.14 14.58 11.28
C VAL A 28 -10.94 13.76 10.01
N SER A 29 -10.64 14.43 8.90
CA SER A 29 -10.27 13.79 7.64
C SER A 29 -9.08 14.51 6.98
N VAL A 30 -7.93 13.82 6.93
CA VAL A 30 -6.67 14.36 6.40
C VAL A 30 -6.44 13.80 4.99
N PRO A 31 -6.32 14.63 3.95
CA PRO A 31 -5.92 14.18 2.62
C PRO A 31 -4.46 13.72 2.63
N LEU A 32 -4.18 12.52 2.13
CA LEU A 32 -2.85 11.90 2.22
C LEU A 32 -1.93 12.26 1.06
N ARG A 33 -2.48 12.48 -0.15
CA ARG A 33 -1.66 12.81 -1.32
C ARG A 33 -0.81 14.06 -1.09
N GLY A 34 0.51 13.91 -1.31
CA GLY A 34 1.50 14.97 -1.08
C GLY A 34 1.77 15.26 0.39
N CYS A 35 1.43 14.35 1.30
CA CYS A 35 1.93 14.41 2.68
C CYS A 35 3.27 13.69 2.81
N ASP A 36 4.09 14.15 3.75
CA ASP A 36 5.30 13.48 4.20
C ASP A 36 5.00 12.70 5.50
N VAL A 37 5.57 11.50 5.61
CA VAL A 37 5.46 10.65 6.81
C VAL A 37 6.79 10.71 7.56
N ILE A 38 6.77 11.24 8.77
CA ILE A 38 7.97 11.43 9.60
C ILE A 38 7.83 10.61 10.89
N PRO A 39 8.66 9.59 11.15
CA PRO A 39 8.67 8.90 12.43
C PRO A 39 9.13 9.82 13.57
N GLY A 40 8.59 9.58 14.75
CA GLY A 40 8.96 10.26 15.97
C GLY A 40 8.33 11.64 16.18
N LEU A 41 8.16 11.96 17.45
CA LEU A 41 7.82 13.28 17.98
C LEU A 41 8.82 13.65 19.09
N ASP A 42 8.85 12.83 20.14
CA ASP A 42 9.72 12.96 21.30
C ASP A 42 10.00 11.59 21.95
N SER A 43 10.92 11.55 22.90
CA SER A 43 11.33 10.32 23.60
C SER A 43 10.28 9.75 24.58
N LYS A 44 9.24 10.52 24.93
CA LYS A 44 8.15 10.03 25.81
C LYS A 44 7.13 9.22 25.03
N HIS A 45 7.03 9.48 23.73
CA HIS A 45 6.11 8.82 22.82
C HIS A 45 6.87 8.15 21.66
N PRO A 46 7.65 7.09 21.93
CA PRO A 46 8.61 6.52 20.98
C PRO A 46 7.96 5.93 19.72
N LEU A 47 6.71 5.47 19.81
CA LEU A 47 5.96 4.87 18.70
C LEU A 47 5.08 5.90 17.97
N THR A 48 5.51 7.15 17.95
CA THR A 48 4.81 8.23 17.24
C THR A 48 5.28 8.40 15.81
N PHE A 49 4.41 8.95 14.99
CA PHE A 49 4.74 9.43 13.66
C PHE A 49 3.83 10.61 13.31
N ARG A 50 4.33 11.43 12.39
CA ARG A 50 3.72 12.70 11.99
C ARG A 50 3.41 12.68 10.51
N LEU A 51 2.29 13.29 10.17
CA LEU A 51 1.94 13.63 8.80
C LEU A 51 2.16 15.12 8.62
N LEU A 52 2.99 15.49 7.66
CA LEU A 52 3.22 16.87 7.26
C LEU A 52 2.65 17.08 5.87
N ARG A 53 2.13 18.28 5.59
CA ARG A 53 1.74 18.70 4.25
C ARG A 53 2.32 20.09 3.99
N ASN A 54 3.17 20.20 2.98
CA ASN A 54 3.92 21.44 2.70
C ASN A 54 4.71 21.92 3.94
N GLY A 55 5.32 20.98 4.69
CA GLY A 55 6.05 21.27 5.93
C GLY A 55 5.18 21.58 7.16
N GLN A 56 3.85 21.65 7.04
CA GLN A 56 2.94 21.87 8.17
C GLN A 56 2.45 20.55 8.75
N GLU A 57 2.54 20.35 10.06
CA GLU A 57 2.00 19.18 10.75
C GLU A 57 0.46 19.18 10.67
N VAL A 58 -0.10 18.14 10.05
CA VAL A 58 -1.55 17.95 9.89
C VAL A 58 -2.10 16.85 10.80
N ALA A 59 -1.25 15.93 11.26
CA ALA A 59 -1.60 14.96 12.27
C ALA A 59 -0.36 14.41 12.98
N VAL A 60 -0.53 14.06 14.25
CA VAL A 60 0.41 13.27 15.04
C VAL A 60 -0.35 12.07 15.57
N LEU A 61 0.20 10.88 15.36
CA LEU A 61 -0.38 9.62 15.82
C LEU A 61 0.65 8.86 16.64
N GLU A 62 0.15 8.09 17.60
CA GLU A 62 0.92 7.14 18.39
C GLU A 62 0.32 5.74 18.14
N ALA A 63 1.18 4.77 17.84
CA ALA A 63 0.78 3.39 17.65
C ALA A 63 0.88 2.60 18.97
N SER A 64 0.08 1.54 19.10
CA SER A 64 0.11 0.63 20.24
C SER A 64 1.30 -0.32 20.26
N SER A 65 1.91 -0.60 19.10
CA SER A 65 3.08 -1.46 18.98
C SER A 65 3.99 -1.02 17.82
N SER A 66 5.21 -1.55 17.79
CA SER A 66 6.14 -1.34 16.68
C SER A 66 5.62 -1.95 15.37
N GLU A 67 4.92 -3.09 15.42
CA GLU A 67 4.27 -3.62 14.20
C GLU A 67 3.13 -2.71 13.74
N ASP A 68 2.31 -2.19 14.64
CA ASP A 68 1.24 -1.25 14.30
C ASP A 68 1.80 0.01 13.65
N MET A 69 2.87 0.57 14.22
CA MET A 69 3.58 1.71 13.66
C MET A 69 4.09 1.40 12.25
N GLY A 70 4.75 0.25 12.06
CA GLY A 70 5.25 -0.18 10.74
C GLY A 70 4.12 -0.32 9.72
N ARG A 71 3.01 -0.97 10.08
CA ARG A 71 1.84 -1.10 9.18
C ARG A 71 1.28 0.27 8.80
N TRP A 72 1.13 1.19 9.75
CA TRP A 72 0.66 2.55 9.45
C TRP A 72 1.61 3.31 8.55
N ILE A 73 2.92 3.30 8.82
CA ILE A 73 3.91 3.95 7.95
C ILE A 73 3.82 3.40 6.53
N GLY A 74 3.78 2.07 6.36
CA GLY A 74 3.68 1.46 5.04
C GLY A 74 2.39 1.81 4.28
N ILE A 75 1.24 1.84 4.97
CA ILE A 75 -0.04 2.28 4.38
C ILE A 75 0.06 3.76 3.96
N LEU A 76 0.52 4.63 4.86
CA LEU A 76 0.55 6.06 4.63
C LEU A 76 1.49 6.42 3.49
N LEU A 77 2.70 5.84 3.45
CA LEU A 77 3.63 6.05 2.34
C LEU A 77 3.02 5.67 1.00
N ALA A 78 2.34 4.53 0.90
CA ALA A 78 1.68 4.11 -0.34
C ALA A 78 0.57 5.09 -0.79
N GLU A 79 -0.17 5.65 0.17
CA GLU A 79 -1.31 6.54 -0.09
C GLU A 79 -0.90 8.00 -0.33
N THR A 80 0.28 8.40 0.12
CA THR A 80 0.82 9.74 -0.12
C THR A 80 1.22 9.96 -1.59
N GLY A 81 1.43 8.87 -2.33
CA GLY A 81 2.03 8.88 -3.66
C GLY A 81 3.55 9.03 -3.66
N SER A 82 4.18 8.94 -2.48
CA SER A 82 5.63 8.98 -2.34
C SER A 82 6.28 7.64 -2.71
N SER A 83 7.49 7.71 -3.26
CA SER A 83 8.38 6.56 -3.47
C SER A 83 9.41 6.40 -2.33
N THR A 84 9.26 7.15 -1.22
CA THR A 84 10.16 7.08 -0.06
C THR A 84 10.27 5.65 0.48
N ASP A 85 11.51 5.14 0.57
CA ASP A 85 11.77 3.86 1.21
C ASP A 85 11.61 3.97 2.73
N PRO A 86 10.81 3.09 3.39
CA PRO A 86 10.61 3.16 4.84
C PRO A 86 11.90 3.05 5.66
N GLY A 87 12.96 2.42 5.11
CA GLY A 87 14.26 2.28 5.77
C GLY A 87 15.15 3.51 5.68
N THR A 88 14.79 4.50 4.87
CA THR A 88 15.50 5.79 4.79
C THR A 88 14.94 6.83 5.76
N LEU A 89 13.83 6.52 6.43
CA LEU A 89 13.26 7.39 7.46
C LEU A 89 14.15 7.41 8.71
N HIS A 90 14.12 8.54 9.42
CA HIS A 90 14.93 8.74 10.62
C HIS A 90 14.14 8.32 11.87
N TYR A 91 14.65 7.37 12.63
CA TYR A 91 14.01 6.80 13.82
C TYR A 91 14.83 7.11 15.09
N ASP A 92 14.72 8.33 15.61
CA ASP A 92 15.61 8.82 16.70
C ASP A 92 15.23 8.38 18.11
N TYR A 93 13.96 8.01 18.31
CA TYR A 93 13.40 7.78 19.65
C TYR A 93 13.18 6.30 19.98
N ILE A 94 13.61 5.40 19.11
CA ILE A 94 13.52 3.95 19.29
C ILE A 94 14.89 3.31 19.06
N ASP A 95 15.14 2.18 19.72
CA ASP A 95 16.36 1.42 19.53
C ASP A 95 16.43 0.74 18.16
N VAL A 96 17.61 0.20 17.85
CA VAL A 96 17.89 -0.44 16.55
C VAL A 96 16.99 -1.65 16.29
N GLU A 97 16.69 -2.47 17.30
CA GLU A 97 15.85 -3.65 17.15
C GLU A 97 14.39 -3.26 16.84
N THR A 98 13.86 -2.30 17.60
CA THR A 98 12.53 -1.74 17.39
C THR A 98 12.43 -1.09 16.01
N SER A 99 13.41 -0.29 15.61
CA SER A 99 13.43 0.34 14.29
C SER A 99 13.48 -0.68 13.15
N ALA A 100 14.24 -1.78 13.31
CA ALA A 100 14.29 -2.86 12.33
C ALA A 100 12.92 -3.53 12.16
N ASN A 101 12.20 -3.79 13.26
CA ASN A 101 10.85 -4.36 13.22
C ASN A 101 9.86 -3.43 12.50
N VAL A 102 9.89 -2.13 12.83
CA VAL A 102 9.06 -1.10 12.17
C VAL A 102 9.35 -1.06 10.68
N ILE A 103 10.62 -0.97 10.28
CA ILE A 103 11.06 -0.89 8.89
C ILE A 103 10.64 -2.15 8.11
N GLN A 104 10.86 -3.34 8.69
CA GLN A 104 10.49 -4.60 8.05
C GLN A 104 8.97 -4.64 7.79
N THR A 105 8.17 -4.32 8.79
CA THR A 105 6.71 -4.34 8.70
C THR A 105 6.19 -3.26 7.73
N ALA A 106 6.81 -2.08 7.75
CA ALA A 106 6.49 -0.98 6.82
C ALA A 106 6.80 -1.35 5.37
N LYS A 107 7.95 -1.97 5.10
CA LYS A 107 8.32 -2.43 3.76
C LYS A 107 7.35 -3.48 3.24
N GLN A 108 7.01 -4.47 4.08
CA GLN A 108 6.02 -5.50 3.72
C GLN A 108 4.67 -4.87 3.38
N THR A 109 4.21 -3.94 4.21
CA THR A 109 2.91 -3.28 4.02
C THR A 109 2.90 -2.36 2.80
N PHE A 110 3.93 -1.53 2.62
CA PHE A 110 4.08 -0.63 1.47
C PHE A 110 4.09 -1.40 0.14
N CYS A 111 4.89 -2.47 0.06
CA CYS A 111 4.93 -3.34 -1.12
C CYS A 111 3.57 -3.99 -1.40
N PHE A 112 2.88 -4.47 -0.36
CA PHE A 112 1.55 -5.06 -0.51
C PHE A 112 0.52 -4.05 -1.01
N MET A 113 0.53 -2.82 -0.48
CA MET A 113 -0.37 -1.75 -0.90
C MET A 113 -0.12 -1.32 -2.35
N ASN A 114 1.15 -1.18 -2.76
CA ASN A 114 1.49 -0.80 -4.14
C ASN A 114 1.20 -1.93 -5.15
N ARG A 115 1.31 -3.20 -4.75
CA ARG A 115 0.91 -4.34 -5.61
C ARG A 115 -0.58 -4.33 -5.96
N ARG A 116 -1.44 -3.71 -5.14
CA ARG A 116 -2.87 -3.53 -5.47
C ARG A 116 -3.10 -2.59 -6.65
N GLY A 117 -2.13 -1.71 -6.97
CA GLY A 117 -2.14 -0.90 -8.19
C GLY A 117 -1.60 -1.61 -9.43
N ILE A 118 -1.01 -2.80 -9.27
CA ILE A 118 -0.36 -3.59 -10.33
C ILE A 118 -0.96 -5.00 -10.41
N SER A 119 -2.28 -5.15 -10.24
CA SER A 119 -2.95 -6.26 -10.92
C SER A 119 -3.08 -5.90 -12.40
N ALA A 120 -1.95 -5.71 -13.08
CA ALA A 120 -1.93 -5.79 -14.52
C ALA A 120 -2.27 -7.24 -14.83
N ASN A 121 -3.51 -7.49 -15.24
CA ASN A 121 -3.88 -8.73 -15.90
C ASN A 121 -2.82 -8.99 -16.98
N PRO A 122 -2.03 -10.08 -16.91
CA PRO A 122 -1.06 -10.40 -17.97
C PRO A 122 -1.75 -10.76 -19.30
N TYR A 123 -3.09 -10.77 -19.33
CA TYR A 123 -3.92 -11.14 -20.48
C TYR A 123 -4.69 -9.97 -21.12
N LEU A 124 -4.50 -8.73 -20.68
CA LEU A 124 -5.20 -7.56 -21.26
C LEU A 124 -4.24 -6.72 -22.12
N GLY A 125 -3.72 -7.36 -23.16
CA GLY A 125 -3.08 -6.70 -24.28
C GLY A 125 -4.02 -6.65 -25.48
N SER A 126 -4.33 -5.44 -25.92
CA SER A 126 -4.81 -5.07 -27.26
C SER A 126 -6.28 -5.31 -27.61
N THR A 127 -7.07 -4.24 -27.59
CA THR A 127 -8.19 -4.06 -28.51
C THR A 127 -7.77 -3.23 -29.72
N ALA A 128 -8.19 -3.76 -30.88
CA ALA A 128 -8.42 -3.11 -32.17
C ALA A 128 -7.22 -2.64 -33.00
N ASN A 129 -6.79 -3.51 -33.93
CA ASN A 129 -6.82 -3.13 -35.34
C ASN A 129 -7.11 -4.35 -36.23
N GLY A 130 -8.21 -4.24 -36.96
CA GLY A 130 -8.49 -4.76 -38.30
C GLY A 130 -8.11 -6.18 -38.69
N TYR A 131 -9.11 -6.85 -39.27
CA TYR A 131 -9.03 -7.87 -40.33
C TYR A 131 -9.36 -9.32 -39.93
N ALA A 132 -10.57 -9.67 -40.38
CA ALA A 132 -10.95 -10.94 -40.98
C ALA A 132 -11.09 -12.16 -40.07
N HIS A 133 -12.35 -12.39 -39.68
CA HIS A 133 -12.97 -13.71 -39.69
C HIS A 133 -12.68 -14.40 -41.04
N PRO A 134 -12.41 -15.70 -41.05
CA PRO A 134 -13.37 -16.56 -41.73
C PRO A 134 -13.71 -17.80 -40.89
N SER A 135 -15.00 -17.96 -40.69
CA SER A 135 -15.70 -19.22 -40.49
C SER A 135 -15.44 -20.13 -41.68
N GLY A 136 -15.10 -21.40 -41.44
CA GLY A 136 -15.11 -22.40 -42.51
C GLY A 136 -14.37 -23.70 -42.21
N THR A 137 -15.16 -24.77 -42.13
CA THR A 137 -14.82 -26.16 -42.49
C THR A 137 -13.86 -26.96 -41.61
N ALA A 138 -14.48 -27.87 -40.84
CA ALA A 138 -13.92 -29.15 -40.44
C ALA A 138 -13.67 -30.05 -41.66
N LEU A 139 -12.48 -30.65 -41.75
CA LEU A 139 -12.11 -31.90 -42.46
C LEU A 139 -10.80 -32.34 -41.77
N HIS A 140 -10.71 -33.32 -40.86
CA HIS A 140 -10.92 -34.76 -40.95
C HIS A 140 -10.08 -35.47 -42.03
N TYR A 141 -9.10 -36.23 -41.54
CA TYR A 141 -8.28 -37.32 -42.12
C TYR A 141 -7.22 -37.00 -43.17
N ASP A 142 -6.00 -37.50 -42.96
CA ASP A 142 -5.62 -38.81 -43.53
C ASP A 142 -4.49 -39.49 -42.74
N ASP A 143 -4.71 -40.77 -42.44
CA ASP A 143 -3.76 -41.79 -42.02
C ASP A 143 -2.72 -42.07 -43.15
N VAL A 144 -1.75 -42.97 -42.86
CA VAL A 144 -0.98 -43.86 -43.77
C VAL A 144 0.55 -43.56 -43.83
N PRO A 145 1.45 -44.56 -43.83
CA PRO A 145 1.72 -45.62 -42.85
C PRO A 145 3.24 -45.69 -42.49
N CYS A 146 3.63 -46.61 -41.61
CA CYS A 146 5.02 -46.97 -41.35
C CYS A 146 5.64 -47.69 -42.58
N ILE A 147 6.88 -47.36 -42.98
CA ILE A 147 7.75 -48.26 -43.74
C ILE A 147 9.21 -48.24 -43.23
N ASN A 148 9.79 -49.44 -43.27
CA ASN A 148 11.04 -49.94 -42.68
C ASN A 148 12.35 -49.20 -43.01
N GLY A 149 13.26 -49.20 -42.02
CA GLY A 149 14.49 -50.01 -42.04
C GLY A 149 15.66 -49.59 -42.94
N SER A 150 16.76 -49.21 -42.30
CA SER A 150 18.14 -49.63 -42.63
C SER A 150 18.98 -49.53 -41.35
#